data_AF-A0A7I4YPZ5-F1
#
_entry.id   AF-A0A7I4YPZ5-F1
#
_cell.length_a   1.000
_cell.length_b   1.000
_cell.length_c   1.000
_cell.angle_alpha   90.00
_cell.angle_beta   90.00
_cell.angle_gamma   90.00
#
_symmetry.space_group_name_H-M   'P 1'
#
loop_
_entity.id
_entity.type
_entity.pdbx_description
1 polymer ?
#
loop_
_entity_poly.entity_id
_entity_poly.type
_entity_poly.pdbx_seq_one_letter_code
_entity_poly.pdbx_strand_id
1 'polypeptide(L)'
;MLYIFLSLSCLTFDVSNIIAKVHHLTVSFLFKTPCEIMMPKAFLIATSFPLFYSIGTAQFAQMSMIVERWIAIIFVGDYESGYKKLGPALIAATVIINCCSMYIMYYGETFEVPQWNARLMPSTTYPRSSVVLWTFLALNFISLLVTITLYFFNRKRRRTTTLSSKFQSNENTIALNLLFMTSSLQFVTLLITQVCGLYLRTYQVNNPLRFAYRENFDRCSSLLR
;
A
#
# COMPACT_ATOMS: atom_id res chain seq x y z
N MET A 1 7.11 -12.12 -13.71
CA MET A 1 6.68 -12.67 -12.39
C MET A 1 6.25 -11.57 -11.42
N LEU A 2 7.08 -10.53 -11.18
CA LEU A 2 6.72 -9.40 -10.30
C LEU A 2 5.42 -8.69 -10.69
N TYR A 3 5.16 -8.48 -12.00
CA TYR A 3 3.90 -7.92 -12.47
C TYR A 3 2.66 -8.76 -12.13
N ILE A 4 2.75 -10.09 -12.20
CA ILE A 4 1.65 -11.00 -11.83
C ILE A 4 1.40 -10.90 -10.33
N PHE A 5 2.48 -10.86 -9.54
CA PHE A 5 2.39 -10.71 -8.09
C PHE A 5 1.76 -9.37 -7.67
N LEU A 6 2.13 -8.27 -8.35
CA LEU A 6 1.49 -6.98 -8.19
C LEU A 6 0.00 -7.02 -8.57
N SER A 7 -0.33 -7.60 -9.72
CA SER A 7 -1.72 -7.72 -10.19
C SER A 7 -2.58 -8.52 -9.22
N LEU A 8 -2.05 -9.61 -8.67
CA LEU A 8 -2.75 -10.43 -7.68
C LEU A 8 -2.98 -9.63 -6.39
N SER A 9 -2.00 -8.83 -5.97
CA SER A 9 -2.12 -7.96 -4.79
C SER A 9 -3.15 -6.84 -5.00
N CYS A 10 -3.24 -6.27 -6.19
CA CYS A 10 -4.29 -5.30 -6.53
C CYS A 10 -5.67 -5.97 -6.52
N LEU A 11 -5.78 -7.17 -7.06
CA LEU A 11 -7.04 -7.93 -7.04
C LEU A 11 -7.50 -8.23 -5.61
N THR A 12 -6.59 -8.67 -4.74
CA THR A 12 -6.94 -8.90 -3.32
C THR A 12 -7.38 -7.61 -2.63
N PHE A 13 -6.72 -6.49 -2.92
CA PHE A 13 -7.12 -5.18 -2.40
C PHE A 13 -8.54 -4.79 -2.83
N ASP A 14 -8.86 -4.93 -4.12
CA ASP A 14 -10.16 -4.56 -4.66
C ASP A 14 -11.28 -5.45 -4.11
N VAL A 15 -11.06 -6.76 -4.05
CA VAL A 15 -12.01 -7.72 -3.46
C VAL A 15 -12.27 -7.40 -1.99
N SER A 16 -11.24 -7.22 -1.17
CA SER A 16 -11.41 -6.86 0.25
C SER A 16 -12.16 -5.54 0.43
N ASN A 17 -11.92 -4.57 -0.46
CA ASN A 17 -12.63 -3.29 -0.42
C ASN A 17 -14.10 -3.40 -0.82
N ILE A 18 -14.41 -4.20 -1.83
CA ILE A 18 -15.80 -4.46 -2.23
C ILE A 18 -16.55 -5.12 -1.07
N ILE A 19 -15.97 -6.14 -0.43
CA ILE A 19 -16.57 -6.81 0.73
C ILE A 19 -16.81 -5.81 1.87
N ALA A 20 -15.82 -5.00 2.22
CA ALA A 20 -15.98 -4.00 3.28
C ALA A 20 -17.07 -2.96 2.96
N LYS A 21 -17.16 -2.50 1.70
CA LYS A 21 -18.19 -1.55 1.26
C LYS A 21 -19.59 -2.15 1.24
N VAL A 22 -19.73 -3.38 0.73
CA VAL A 22 -21.01 -4.10 0.71
C VAL A 22 -21.49 -4.32 2.14
N HIS A 23 -20.61 -4.73 3.05
CA HIS A 23 -20.95 -4.86 4.47
C HIS A 23 -21.43 -3.52 5.06
N HIS A 24 -20.71 -2.43 4.83
CA HIS A 24 -21.13 -1.10 5.29
C HIS A 24 -22.49 -0.68 4.75
N LEU A 25 -22.76 -0.94 3.47
CA LEU A 25 -24.03 -0.62 2.85
C LEU A 25 -25.15 -1.45 3.48
N THR A 26 -24.97 -2.76 3.61
CA THR A 26 -25.94 -3.68 4.21
C THR A 26 -26.26 -3.32 5.66
N VAL A 27 -25.25 -3.06 6.48
CA VAL A 27 -25.44 -2.65 7.89
C VAL A 27 -26.21 -1.34 7.98
N SER A 28 -25.97 -0.39 7.05
CA SER A 28 -26.69 0.90 7.01
C SER A 28 -28.19 0.75 6.72
N PHE A 29 -28.64 -0.36 6.11
CA PHE A 29 -30.07 -0.61 5.86
C PHE A 29 -30.74 -1.52 6.90
N LEU A 30 -29.96 -2.30 7.65
CA LEU A 30 -30.49 -3.36 8.53
C LEU A 30 -30.32 -3.08 10.02
N PHE A 31 -29.66 -1.98 10.41
CA PHE A 31 -29.42 -1.68 11.83
C PHE A 31 -30.75 -1.40 12.56
N LYS A 32 -30.98 -2.12 13.66
CA LYS A 32 -32.11 -1.89 14.56
C LYS A 32 -31.68 -1.16 15.84
N THR A 33 -30.44 -1.38 16.25
CA THR A 33 -29.83 -0.71 17.41
C THR A 33 -28.58 0.08 17.00
N PRO A 34 -28.24 1.18 17.68
CA PRO A 34 -27.09 2.02 17.31
C PRO A 34 -25.73 1.29 17.43
N CYS A 35 -25.66 0.23 18.24
CA CYS A 35 -24.42 -0.55 18.45
C CYS A 35 -24.16 -1.62 17.38
N GLU A 36 -25.17 -2.03 16.61
CA GLU A 36 -25.03 -2.97 15.48
C GLU A 36 -24.28 -2.36 14.29
N ILE A 37 -24.14 -1.03 14.26
CA ILE A 37 -23.38 -0.32 13.24
C ILE A 37 -21.87 -0.55 13.37
N MET A 38 -21.41 -0.99 14.55
CA MET A 38 -20.01 -1.27 14.82
C MET A 38 -19.57 -2.59 14.20
N MET A 39 -18.39 -2.58 13.58
CA MET A 39 -17.88 -3.73 12.85
C MET A 39 -17.44 -4.83 13.83
N PRO A 40 -17.88 -6.09 13.67
CA PRO A 40 -17.48 -7.16 14.57
C PRO A 40 -15.97 -7.45 14.41
N LYS A 41 -15.31 -7.77 15.53
CA LYS A 41 -13.85 -7.94 15.61
C LYS A 41 -13.28 -8.89 14.54
N ALA A 42 -13.92 -10.04 14.33
CA ALA A 42 -13.47 -11.01 13.33
C ALA A 42 -13.54 -10.44 11.90
N PHE A 43 -14.59 -9.70 11.56
CA PHE A 43 -14.75 -9.08 10.25
C PHE A 43 -13.76 -7.93 10.04
N LEU A 44 -13.50 -7.13 11.08
CA LEU A 44 -12.47 -6.09 11.06
C LEU A 44 -11.10 -6.70 10.74
N ILE A 45 -10.66 -7.72 11.49
CA ILE A 45 -9.37 -8.38 11.26
C ILE A 45 -9.32 -8.99 9.85
N ALA A 46 -10.37 -9.72 9.45
CA ALA A 46 -10.42 -10.40 8.15
C ALA A 46 -10.40 -9.44 6.95
N THR A 47 -10.83 -8.19 7.12
CA THR A 47 -10.83 -7.18 6.05
C THR A 47 -9.61 -6.26 6.11
N SER A 48 -9.23 -5.79 7.30
CA SER A 48 -8.09 -4.87 7.49
C SER A 48 -6.75 -5.53 7.13
N PHE A 49 -6.49 -6.76 7.56
CA PHE A 49 -5.20 -7.41 7.30
C PHE A 49 -4.91 -7.57 5.81
N PRO A 50 -5.81 -8.16 4.99
CA PRO A 50 -5.61 -8.25 3.55
C PRO A 50 -5.48 -6.89 2.87
N LEU A 51 -6.24 -5.87 3.31
CA LEU A 51 -6.15 -4.52 2.75
C LEU A 51 -4.76 -3.91 2.94
N PHE A 52 -4.28 -3.87 4.18
CA PHE A 52 -2.97 -3.28 4.49
C PHE A 52 -1.82 -4.12 3.92
N TYR A 53 -1.95 -5.46 3.95
CA TYR A 53 -0.99 -6.33 3.31
C TYR A 53 -0.89 -6.06 1.82
N SER A 54 -2.02 -5.91 1.12
CA SER A 54 -2.02 -5.65 -0.32
C SER A 54 -1.40 -4.30 -0.68
N ILE A 55 -1.66 -3.25 0.11
CA ILE A 55 -1.02 -1.94 -0.05
C ILE A 55 0.49 -2.06 0.09
N GLY A 56 0.97 -2.70 1.17
CA GLY A 56 2.40 -2.88 1.40
C GLY A 56 3.06 -3.75 0.33
N THR A 57 2.41 -4.84 -0.10
CA THR A 57 2.92 -5.69 -1.17
C THR A 57 3.03 -4.92 -2.47
N ALA A 58 2.02 -4.13 -2.85
CA ALA A 58 2.07 -3.31 -4.05
C ALA A 58 3.24 -2.31 -4.01
N GLN A 59 3.50 -1.72 -2.85
CA GLN A 59 4.60 -0.79 -2.62
C GLN A 59 5.96 -1.45 -2.82
N PHE A 60 6.21 -2.55 -2.12
CA PHE A 60 7.50 -3.23 -2.15
C PHE A 60 7.74 -3.96 -3.48
N ALA A 61 6.68 -4.51 -4.10
CA ALA A 61 6.76 -5.09 -5.44
C ALA A 61 7.16 -4.02 -6.48
N GLN A 62 6.65 -2.79 -6.37
CA GLN A 62 7.07 -1.70 -7.24
C GLN A 62 8.57 -1.38 -7.06
N MET A 63 9.04 -1.28 -5.82
CA MET A 63 10.48 -1.09 -5.52
C MET A 63 11.32 -2.19 -6.15
N SER A 64 10.91 -3.45 -6.01
CA SER A 64 11.58 -4.59 -6.61
C SER A 64 11.63 -4.51 -8.14
N MET A 65 10.54 -4.07 -8.79
CA MET A 65 10.55 -3.87 -10.25
C MET A 65 11.52 -2.75 -10.66
N ILE A 66 11.60 -1.67 -9.89
CA ILE A 66 12.56 -0.57 -10.17
C ILE A 66 14.00 -1.08 -10.01
N VAL A 67 14.29 -1.88 -8.97
CA VAL A 67 15.61 -2.50 -8.76
C VAL A 67 15.96 -3.46 -9.89
N GLU A 68 15.04 -4.33 -10.30
CA GLU A 68 15.23 -5.24 -11.44
C GLU A 68 15.58 -4.45 -12.71
N ARG A 69 14.84 -3.37 -13.00
CA ARG A 69 15.11 -2.51 -14.17
C ARG A 69 16.41 -1.75 -14.05
N TRP A 70 16.77 -1.28 -12.85
CA TRP A 70 18.06 -0.65 -12.63
C TRP A 70 19.21 -1.58 -12.97
N ILE A 71 19.17 -2.82 -12.47
CA ILE A 71 20.19 -3.85 -12.75
C ILE A 71 20.22 -4.16 -14.25
N ALA A 72 19.07 -4.37 -14.88
CA ALA A 72 18.99 -4.66 -16.32
C ALA A 72 19.55 -3.52 -17.20
N ILE A 73 19.34 -2.26 -16.79
CA ILE A 73 19.82 -1.08 -17.54
C ILE A 73 21.33 -0.88 -17.37
N ILE A 74 21.92 -1.23 -16.23
CA ILE A 74 23.37 -1.10 -16.01
C ILE A 74 24.11 -2.32 -16.56
N PHE A 75 23.73 -3.52 -16.13
CA PHE A 75 24.43 -4.79 -16.37
C PHE A 75 23.86 -5.57 -17.55
N VAL A 76 23.68 -4.90 -18.69
CA VAL A 76 23.04 -5.49 -19.89
C VAL A 76 23.67 -6.81 -20.33
N GLY A 77 25.01 -6.91 -20.32
CA GLY A 77 25.73 -8.10 -20.83
C GLY A 77 25.57 -9.34 -19.94
N ASP A 78 25.48 -9.14 -18.63
CA ASP A 78 25.41 -10.24 -17.65
C ASP A 78 23.98 -10.55 -17.22
N TYR A 79 23.03 -9.67 -17.52
CA TYR A 79 21.63 -9.80 -17.11
C TYR A 79 21.00 -11.11 -17.60
N GLU A 80 21.19 -11.43 -18.89
CA GLU A 80 20.58 -12.60 -19.52
C GLU A 80 21.17 -13.94 -19.05
N SER A 81 22.46 -13.95 -18.70
CA SER A 81 23.18 -15.17 -18.30
C SER A 81 23.14 -15.41 -16.79
N GLY A 82 23.25 -14.36 -15.97
CA GLY A 82 23.47 -14.46 -14.53
C GLY A 82 22.24 -14.23 -13.65
N TYR A 83 21.25 -13.45 -14.09
CA TYR A 83 20.22 -12.91 -13.18
C TYR A 83 18.87 -13.66 -13.21
N LYS A 84 18.84 -14.91 -13.69
CA LYS A 84 17.60 -15.73 -13.72
C LYS A 84 16.93 -15.91 -12.35
N LYS A 85 17.70 -15.91 -11.26
CA LYS A 85 17.20 -16.03 -9.88
C LYS A 85 16.85 -14.70 -9.20
N LEU A 86 17.14 -13.56 -9.86
CA LEU A 86 16.90 -12.24 -9.28
C LEU A 86 15.41 -11.99 -9.02
N GLY A 87 14.55 -12.33 -9.98
CA GLY A 87 13.10 -12.17 -9.84
C GLY A 87 12.52 -12.89 -8.61
N PRO A 88 12.74 -14.22 -8.45
CA PRO A 88 12.30 -14.95 -7.26
C PRO A 88 12.87 -14.39 -5.95
N ALA A 89 14.14 -13.99 -5.92
CA ALA A 89 14.76 -13.41 -4.74
C ALA A 89 14.10 -12.07 -4.33
N LEU A 90 13.77 -11.21 -5.31
CA LEU A 90 13.08 -9.95 -5.06
C LEU A 90 11.63 -10.15 -4.58
N ILE A 91 10.92 -11.17 -5.06
CA ILE A 91 9.60 -11.52 -4.53
C ILE A 91 9.70 -12.00 -3.09
N ALA A 92 10.66 -12.88 -2.77
CA ALA A 92 10.86 -13.34 -1.40
C ALA A 92 11.17 -12.17 -0.46
N ALA A 93 12.05 -11.26 -0.87
CA ALA A 93 12.37 -10.04 -0.11
C ALA A 93 11.12 -9.16 0.09
N THR A 94 10.32 -8.96 -0.96
CA THR A 94 9.07 -8.19 -0.90
C THR A 94 8.10 -8.76 0.14
N VAL A 95 7.89 -10.09 0.13
CA VAL A 95 7.00 -10.76 1.07
C VAL A 95 7.51 -10.63 2.51
N ILE A 96 8.81 -10.87 2.74
CA ILE A 96 9.41 -10.81 4.08
C ILE A 96 9.31 -9.39 4.65
N ILE A 97 9.73 -8.37 3.88
CA ILE A 97 9.70 -6.97 4.32
C ILE A 97 8.25 -6.53 4.60
N ASN A 98 7.29 -6.95 3.78
CA ASN A 98 5.89 -6.61 4.01
C ASN A 98 5.33 -7.29 5.27
N CYS A 99 5.64 -8.57 5.50
CA CYS A 99 5.27 -9.27 6.73
C CYS A 99 5.85 -8.59 7.97
N CYS A 100 7.13 -8.19 7.93
CA CYS A 100 7.76 -7.43 9.02
C CYS A 100 7.07 -6.08 9.25
N SER A 101 6.73 -5.37 8.17
CA SER A 101 6.03 -4.07 8.25
C SER A 101 4.65 -4.23 8.91
N MET A 102 3.88 -5.24 8.50
CA MET A 102 2.58 -5.58 9.10
C MET A 102 2.70 -5.95 10.57
N TYR A 103 3.71 -6.75 10.93
CA TYR A 103 3.97 -7.10 12.32
C TYR A 103 4.24 -5.86 13.18
N ILE A 104 5.08 -4.93 12.71
CA ILE A 104 5.38 -3.68 13.41
C ILE A 104 4.11 -2.81 13.55
N MET A 105 3.29 -2.74 12.50
CA MET A 105 2.05 -1.94 12.49
C MET A 105 1.04 -2.42 13.53
N TYR A 106 0.93 -3.74 13.74
CA TYR A 106 -0.07 -4.37 14.62
C TYR A 106 0.50 -4.92 15.92
N TYR A 107 1.76 -4.60 16.24
CA TYR A 107 2.41 -5.11 17.44
C TYR A 107 1.67 -4.66 18.71
N GLY A 108 1.20 -5.63 19.50
CA GLY A 108 0.48 -5.39 20.76
C GLY A 108 -0.97 -4.91 20.59
N GLU A 109 -1.57 -5.06 19.41
CA GLU A 109 -2.96 -4.70 19.15
C GLU A 109 -3.92 -5.82 19.59
N THR A 110 -4.90 -5.48 20.44
CA THR A 110 -5.92 -6.44 20.91
C THR A 110 -7.21 -6.38 20.08
N PHE A 111 -7.37 -5.36 19.22
CA PHE A 111 -8.58 -5.13 18.39
C PHE A 111 -9.89 -5.12 19.20
N GLU A 112 -9.81 -4.72 20.47
CA GLU A 112 -10.98 -4.63 21.36
C GLU A 112 -11.75 -3.32 21.18
N VAL A 113 -11.10 -2.31 20.59
CA VAL A 113 -11.71 -1.00 20.34
C VAL A 113 -12.61 -1.12 19.10
N PRO A 114 -13.94 -0.91 19.22
CA PRO A 114 -14.83 -0.96 18.07
C PRO A 114 -14.38 0.01 16.98
N GLN A 115 -14.46 -0.41 15.73
CA GLN A 115 -14.07 0.40 14.59
C GLN A 115 -15.23 0.53 13.60
N TRP A 116 -15.32 1.71 13.00
CA TRP A 116 -16.36 2.07 12.04
C TRP A 116 -15.95 1.78 10.60
N ASN A 117 -14.68 1.45 10.35
CA ASN A 117 -14.18 1.20 9.00
C ASN A 117 -12.94 0.34 9.08
N ALA A 118 -12.88 -0.72 8.28
CA ALA A 118 -11.72 -1.59 8.15
C ALA A 118 -10.45 -0.88 7.64
N ARG A 119 -10.60 0.31 7.05
CA ARG A 119 -9.48 1.16 6.61
C ARG A 119 -8.92 2.06 7.71
N LEU A 120 -9.65 2.24 8.81
CA LEU A 120 -9.13 2.99 9.95
C LEU A 120 -8.16 2.10 10.71
N MET A 121 -7.10 2.72 11.22
CA MET A 121 -6.20 2.04 12.13
C MET A 121 -6.74 2.16 13.56
N PRO A 122 -6.52 1.14 14.40
CA PRO A 122 -6.77 1.26 15.83
C PRO A 122 -6.03 2.46 16.41
N SER A 123 -6.71 3.21 17.29
CA SER A 123 -6.15 4.41 17.92
C SER A 123 -4.90 4.11 18.77
N THR A 124 -4.79 2.88 19.27
CA THR A 124 -3.68 2.31 20.07
C THR A 124 -2.39 2.14 19.27
N THR A 125 -2.49 1.67 18.01
CA THR A 125 -1.33 1.44 17.12
C THR A 125 -1.00 2.62 16.22
N TYR A 126 -1.93 3.57 16.13
CA TYR A 126 -1.86 4.75 15.29
C TYR A 126 -0.52 5.51 15.18
N PRO A 127 0.22 5.85 16.26
CA PRO A 127 1.48 6.57 16.12
C PRO A 127 2.51 5.73 15.37
N ARG A 128 2.59 4.43 15.64
CA ARG A 128 3.49 3.50 14.95
C ARG A 128 3.10 3.35 13.49
N SER A 129 1.81 3.16 13.23
CA SER A 129 1.32 3.00 11.87
C SER A 129 1.49 4.28 11.05
N SER A 130 1.36 5.47 11.67
CA SER A 130 1.65 6.75 11.01
C SER A 130 3.12 6.83 10.59
N VAL A 131 4.08 6.39 11.42
CA VAL A 131 5.51 6.35 11.07
C VAL A 131 5.75 5.42 9.87
N VAL A 132 5.11 4.24 9.84
CA VAL A 132 5.22 3.31 8.70
C VAL A 132 4.65 3.95 7.43
N LEU A 133 3.50 4.61 7.51
CA LEU A 133 2.89 5.28 6.36
C LEU A 133 3.73 6.45 5.82
N TRP A 134 4.33 7.27 6.70
CA TRP A 134 5.27 8.31 6.28
C TRP A 134 6.54 7.73 5.64
N THR A 135 7.02 6.59 6.16
CA THR A 135 8.13 5.84 5.56
C THR A 135 7.76 5.38 4.14
N PHE A 136 6.55 4.87 3.94
CA PHE A 136 6.08 4.45 2.61
C PHE A 136 6.02 5.65 1.65
N LEU A 137 5.54 6.81 2.10
CA LEU A 137 5.52 8.01 1.28
C LEU A 137 6.94 8.45 0.86
N ALA A 138 7.89 8.42 1.80
CA ALA A 138 9.29 8.74 1.53
C ALA A 138 9.91 7.76 0.52
N LEU A 139 9.66 6.46 0.68
CA LEU A 139 10.12 5.44 -0.26
C LEU A 139 9.54 5.65 -1.66
N ASN A 140 8.24 5.94 -1.79
CA ASN A 140 7.62 6.26 -3.09
C ASN A 140 8.29 7.43 -3.78
N PHE A 141 8.58 8.49 -3.02
CA PHE A 141 9.25 9.65 -3.57
C PHE A 141 10.65 9.30 -4.09
N ILE A 142 11.43 8.53 -3.33
CA ILE A 142 12.74 8.03 -3.76
C ILE A 142 12.59 7.16 -5.02
N SER A 143 11.60 6.26 -5.07
CA SER A 143 11.34 5.43 -6.25
C SER A 143 10.99 6.24 -7.49
N LEU A 144 10.20 7.29 -7.34
CA LEU A 144 9.87 8.18 -8.44
C LEU A 144 11.15 8.87 -8.98
N LEU A 145 12.01 9.38 -8.08
CA LEU A 145 13.29 9.98 -8.46
C LEU A 145 14.22 8.99 -9.18
N VAL A 146 14.33 7.76 -8.68
CA VAL A 146 15.13 6.70 -9.31
C VAL A 146 14.57 6.37 -10.69
N THR A 147 13.25 6.24 -10.82
CA THR A 147 12.58 5.94 -12.10
C THR A 147 12.82 7.05 -13.13
N ILE A 148 12.71 8.32 -12.72
CA ILE A 148 13.03 9.48 -13.56
C ILE A 148 14.50 9.43 -14.01
N THR A 149 15.42 9.14 -13.09
CA THR A 149 16.85 9.05 -13.39
C THR A 149 17.14 7.93 -14.40
N LEU A 150 16.55 6.75 -14.21
CA LEU A 150 16.65 5.62 -15.13
C LEU A 150 16.07 5.94 -16.51
N TYR A 151 14.97 6.69 -16.57
CA TYR A 151 14.37 7.14 -17.82
C TYR A 151 15.34 8.01 -18.63
N PHE A 152 15.95 9.02 -18.01
CA PHE A 152 16.94 9.87 -18.68
C PHE A 152 18.19 9.08 -19.09
N PHE A 153 18.67 8.18 -18.23
CA PHE A 153 19.84 7.36 -18.52
C PHE A 153 19.60 6.41 -19.70
N ASN A 154 18.47 5.71 -19.73
CA ASN A 154 18.10 4.83 -20.84
C ASN A 154 17.94 5.62 -22.16
N ARG A 155 17.35 6.82 -22.10
CA ARG A 155 17.23 7.71 -23.27
C ARG A 155 18.60 8.13 -23.82
N LYS A 156 19.56 8.44 -22.95
CA LYS A 156 20.93 8.79 -23.36
C LYS A 156 21.63 7.59 -23.99
N ARG A 157 21.55 6.41 -23.37
CA ARG A 157 22.17 5.17 -23.86
C ARG A 157 21.62 4.74 -25.23
N ARG A 158 20.32 4.91 -25.48
CA ARG A 158 19.70 4.58 -26.78
C ARG A 158 20.37 5.25 -27.99
N ARG A 159 20.99 6.42 -27.80
CA ARG A 159 21.64 7.18 -28.88
C ARG A 159 22.98 6.58 -29.32
N THR A 160 23.62 5.74 -28.50
CA THR A 160 25.03 5.39 -28.65
C THR A 160 25.29 3.91 -28.92
N THR A 161 24.29 3.10 -29.29
CA THR A 161 24.42 1.65 -29.18
C THR A 161 23.95 0.82 -30.40
N THR A 162 24.36 -0.45 -30.40
CA THR A 162 24.18 -1.49 -31.44
C THR A 162 22.72 -1.95 -31.60
N LEU A 163 22.38 -2.65 -32.68
CA LEU A 163 21.00 -3.01 -33.02
C LEU A 163 20.27 -3.83 -31.94
N SER A 164 20.94 -4.84 -31.35
CA SER A 164 20.38 -5.65 -30.25
C SER A 164 20.06 -4.80 -29.01
N SER A 165 20.99 -3.93 -28.61
CA SER A 165 20.77 -3.03 -27.47
C SER A 165 19.66 -2.00 -27.71
N LYS A 166 19.33 -1.66 -28.97
CA LYS A 166 18.20 -0.79 -29.30
C LYS A 166 16.86 -1.48 -29.02
N PHE A 167 16.74 -2.78 -29.30
CA PHE A 167 15.54 -3.55 -28.95
C PHE A 167 15.35 -3.62 -27.44
N GLN A 168 16.40 -3.97 -26.70
CA GLN A 168 16.36 -4.04 -25.23
C GLN A 168 16.10 -2.66 -24.59
N SER A 169 16.67 -1.59 -25.15
CA SER A 169 16.40 -0.22 -24.70
C SER A 169 14.95 0.21 -24.97
N ASN A 170 14.35 -0.25 -26.07
CA ASN A 170 12.94 0.04 -26.39
C ASN A 170 12.00 -0.68 -25.41
N GLU A 171 12.25 -1.97 -25.12
CA GLU A 171 11.52 -2.72 -24.10
C GLU A 171 11.63 -2.04 -22.73
N ASN A 172 12.85 -1.67 -22.33
CA ASN A 172 13.09 -0.95 -21.08
C ASN A 172 12.39 0.42 -21.06
N THR A 173 12.24 1.10 -22.19
CA THR A 173 11.51 2.38 -22.26
C THR A 173 10.03 2.19 -21.99
N ILE A 174 9.40 1.18 -22.59
CA ILE A 174 7.99 0.86 -22.36
C ILE A 174 7.77 0.49 -20.89
N ALA A 175 8.63 -0.37 -20.35
CA ALA A 175 8.55 -0.77 -18.94
C ALA A 175 8.77 0.41 -17.99
N LEU A 176 9.73 1.30 -18.26
CA LEU A 176 9.98 2.50 -17.46
C LEU A 176 8.82 3.50 -17.52
N ASN A 177 8.16 3.67 -18.67
CA ASN A 177 6.98 4.52 -18.78
C ASN A 177 5.84 4.00 -17.90
N LEU A 178 5.60 2.69 -17.90
CA LEU A 178 4.59 2.07 -17.04
C LEU A 178 4.94 2.22 -15.56
N LEU A 179 6.22 1.99 -15.21
CA LEU A 179 6.70 2.19 -13.83
C LEU A 179 6.59 3.65 -13.38
N PHE A 180 6.89 4.60 -14.26
CA PHE A 180 6.75 6.03 -13.97
C PHE A 180 5.29 6.39 -13.71
N MET A 181 4.38 5.99 -14.60
CA MET A 181 2.95 6.25 -14.43
C MET A 181 2.42 5.65 -13.13
N THR A 182 2.72 4.37 -12.86
CA THR A 182 2.28 3.69 -11.63
C THR A 182 2.89 4.31 -10.38
N SER A 183 4.17 4.70 -10.39
CA SER A 183 4.85 5.33 -9.26
C SER A 183 4.30 6.73 -8.98
N SER A 184 4.04 7.52 -10.02
CA SER A 184 3.40 8.84 -9.86
C SER A 184 2.00 8.71 -9.25
N LEU A 185 1.20 7.75 -9.71
CA LEU A 185 -0.16 7.54 -9.21
C LEU A 185 -0.14 7.08 -7.75
N GLN A 186 0.75 6.15 -7.39
CA GLN A 186 0.91 5.68 -6.01
C GLN A 186 1.37 6.83 -5.09
N PHE A 187 2.37 7.61 -5.51
CA PHE A 187 2.84 8.76 -4.75
C PHE A 187 1.73 9.79 -4.51
N VAL A 188 1.01 10.19 -5.56
CA VAL A 188 -0.09 11.17 -5.46
C VAL A 188 -1.20 10.63 -4.55
N THR A 189 -1.58 9.36 -4.72
CA THR A 189 -2.64 8.74 -3.90
C THR A 189 -2.25 8.69 -2.43
N LEU A 190 -1.01 8.30 -2.12
CA LEU A 190 -0.53 8.24 -0.74
C LEU A 190 -0.37 9.64 -0.15
N LEU A 191 0.13 10.60 -0.91
CA LEU A 191 0.25 11.99 -0.48
C LEU A 191 -1.12 12.58 -0.13
N ILE A 192 -2.11 12.43 -1.02
CA ILE A 192 -3.48 12.87 -0.77
C ILE A 192 -4.04 12.18 0.46
N THR A 193 -3.85 10.86 0.60
CA THR A 193 -4.34 10.10 1.76
C THR A 193 -3.73 10.60 3.07
N GLN A 194 -2.43 10.91 3.10
CA GLN A 194 -1.77 11.46 4.29
C GLN A 194 -2.23 12.88 4.59
N VAL A 195 -2.34 13.74 3.58
CA VAL A 195 -2.80 15.14 3.75
C VAL A 195 -4.25 15.17 4.23
N CYS A 196 -5.15 14.41 3.61
CA CYS A 196 -6.54 14.27 4.05
C CYS A 196 -6.61 13.67 5.46
N GLY A 197 -5.80 12.66 5.74
CA GLY A 197 -5.70 12.07 7.08
C GLY A 197 -5.27 13.10 8.12
N LEU A 198 -4.29 13.95 7.81
CA LEU A 198 -3.81 15.01 8.70
C LEU A 198 -4.86 16.12 8.87
N TYR A 199 -5.52 16.53 7.79
CA TYR A 199 -6.62 17.49 7.82
C TYR A 199 -7.80 17.02 8.67
N LEU A 200 -8.21 15.76 8.50
CA LEU A 200 -9.29 15.19 9.32
C LEU A 200 -8.92 15.16 10.80
N ARG A 201 -7.65 14.92 11.15
CA ARG A 201 -7.17 14.95 12.54
C ARG A 201 -7.27 16.35 13.13
N THR A 202 -6.73 17.36 12.43
CA THR A 202 -6.76 18.74 12.92
C THR A 202 -8.19 19.25 13.04
N TYR A 203 -9.08 18.85 12.12
CA TYR A 203 -10.50 19.19 12.18
C TYR A 203 -11.23 18.45 13.32
N GLN A 204 -10.98 17.15 13.52
CA GLN A 204 -11.63 16.36 14.58
C GLN A 204 -11.30 16.84 15.99
N VAL A 205 -10.10 17.38 16.22
CA VAL A 205 -9.72 17.93 17.54
C VAL A 205 -10.68 19.05 17.97
N ASN A 206 -11.19 19.83 17.01
CA ASN A 206 -12.05 20.98 17.26
C ASN A 206 -13.54 20.70 17.04
N ASN A 207 -13.92 19.47 16.68
CA ASN A 207 -15.29 19.16 16.27
C ASN A 207 -16.15 18.72 17.47
N PRO A 208 -17.26 19.44 17.79
CA PRO A 208 -18.15 19.08 18.90
C PRO A 208 -18.82 17.71 18.72
N LEU A 209 -18.97 17.23 17.47
CA LEU A 209 -19.51 15.90 17.18
C LEU A 209 -18.64 14.79 17.77
N ARG A 210 -17.33 15.02 17.96
CA ARG A 210 -16.42 14.03 18.57
C ARG A 210 -16.87 13.62 19.97
N PHE A 211 -17.40 14.55 20.76
CA PHE A 211 -17.90 14.26 22.10
C PHE A 211 -19.16 13.40 22.05
N ALA A 212 -20.12 13.74 21.18
CA ALA A 212 -21.34 12.95 20.97
C ALA A 212 -21.02 11.54 20.44
N TYR A 213 -20.02 11.40 19.57
CA TYR A 213 -19.57 10.09 19.09
C TYR A 213 -18.89 9.27 20.19
N ARG A 214 -18.05 9.91 21.02
CA ARG A 214 -17.36 9.22 22.12
C ARG A 214 -18.36 8.70 23.17
N GLU A 215 -19.37 9.48 23.49
CA GLU A 215 -20.38 9.07 24.48
C GLU A 215 -21.20 7.86 24.00
N ASN A 216 -21.64 7.86 22.74
CA ASN A 216 -22.32 6.71 22.15
C ASN A 216 -21.41 5.47 22.05
N PHE A 217 -20.12 5.69 21.78
CA PHE A 217 -19.12 4.64 21.72
C PHE A 217 -18.88 3.98 23.07
N ASP A 218 -18.74 4.79 24.13
CA ASP A 218 -18.52 4.29 25.49
C ASP A 218 -19.73 3.47 25.96
N ARG A 219 -20.97 3.92 25.66
CA ARG A 219 -22.20 3.16 25.95
C ARG A 219 -22.21 1.80 25.26
N CYS A 220 -21.89 1.72 23.97
CA CYS A 220 -21.84 0.44 23.25
C CYS A 220 -20.72 -0.48 23.78
N SER A 221 -19.56 0.08 24.14
CA SER A 221 -18.46 -0.73 24.69
C SER A 221 -18.79 -1.36 26.05
N SER A 222 -19.60 -0.68 26.88
CA SER A 222 -20.04 -1.19 28.19
C SER A 222 -21.08 -2.30 28.11
N LEU A 223 -21.82 -2.40 27.01
CA LEU A 223 -22.82 -3.45 26.75
C LEU A 223 -22.24 -4.73 26.14
N LEU A 224 -20.99 -4.68 25.66
CA LEU A 224 -20.29 -5.77 24.99
C LEU A 224 -19.28 -6.51 25.89
N ARG A 225 -19.09 -6.05 27.14
CA ARG A 225 -18.37 -6.77 28.21
C ARG A 225 -19.34 -7.56 29.07
#